data_AF-A0A6L2JJ32-F1
#
_entry.id   AF-A0A6L2JJ32-F1
#
_cell.length_a   1.000
_cell.length_b   1.000
_cell.length_c   1.000
_cell.angle_alpha   90.00
_cell.angle_beta   90.00
_cell.angle_gamma   90.00
#
_symmetry.space_group_name_H-M   'P 1'
#
loop_
_entity.id
_entity.type
_entity.pdbx_description
1 polymer ?
#
loop_
_entity_poly.entity_id
_entity_poly.type
_entity_poly.pdbx_seq_one_letter_code
_entity_poly.pdbx_strand_id
1 'polypeptide(L)'
;MADMRTMSELLQAPTEGYRDAIVIPAILAENFELKVGLLQLVTSSQFHGFERDDPHDHIRWFNKITSMHKYKNVPNDAIKLMLFSFSLEGAARTWLEKEPPCFIHTWEDLISKFMNYFFPLSKTTNLKNDIINFQQKFDETFSETWDCFKDLIRKCPHHSFSELYQIDTFYNSLTQSDQDLLNAVAGGNLLNCTPRDALTIIENKSKVRTSRNKPVVSKVNTTTSSSSLSLDISALTDMGGSKSGSIL
;
A
#
# COMPACT_ATOMS: atom_id res chain seq x y z
N MET A 1 -35.88 46.11 5.49
CA MET A 1 -36.47 45.58 6.73
C MET A 1 -35.57 46.05 7.87
N ALA A 2 -36.14 46.63 8.93
CA ALA A 2 -35.37 47.03 10.11
C ALA A 2 -34.95 45.76 10.87
N ASP A 3 -33.70 45.71 11.32
CA ASP A 3 -33.19 44.65 12.18
C ASP A 3 -33.89 44.74 13.54
N MET A 4 -34.71 43.72 13.88
CA MET A 4 -35.56 43.69 15.07
C MET A 4 -34.87 43.01 16.27
N ARG A 5 -33.57 42.70 16.16
CA ARG A 5 -32.83 42.03 17.21
C ARG A 5 -32.54 42.95 18.39
N THR A 6 -32.64 42.42 19.60
CA THR A 6 -32.32 43.16 20.83
C THR A 6 -30.81 43.34 20.99
N MET A 7 -30.36 44.38 21.72
CA MET A 7 -28.92 44.60 21.97
C MET A 7 -28.26 43.38 22.65
N SER A 8 -29.01 42.64 23.47
CA SER A 8 -28.55 41.39 24.08
C SER A 8 -28.34 40.28 23.05
N GLU A 9 -29.20 40.17 22.04
CA GLU A 9 -29.07 39.18 20.95
C GLU A 9 -27.90 39.49 20.02
N LEU A 10 -27.55 40.76 19.84
CA LEU A 10 -26.37 41.18 19.07
C LEU A 10 -25.05 40.93 19.80
N LEU A 11 -25.06 40.97 21.14
CA LEU A 11 -23.90 40.70 21.99
C LEU A 11 -23.74 39.20 22.33
N GLN A 12 -24.74 38.38 21.99
CA GLN A 12 -24.65 36.95 22.17
C GLN A 12 -23.68 36.35 21.15
N ALA A 13 -22.66 35.64 21.62
CA ALA A 13 -21.73 34.94 20.73
C ALA A 13 -22.52 33.98 19.82
N PRO A 14 -22.27 33.95 18.49
CA PRO A 14 -22.98 33.07 17.59
C PRO A 14 -22.82 31.61 18.01
N THR A 15 -23.91 30.95 18.41
CA THR A 15 -23.89 29.53 18.77
C THR A 15 -23.79 28.62 17.53
N GLU A 16 -24.10 29.18 16.35
CA GLU A 16 -24.09 28.49 15.04
C GLU A 16 -22.69 27.95 14.66
N GLY A 17 -21.62 28.66 15.07
CA GLY A 17 -20.23 28.30 14.74
C GLY A 17 -19.65 27.14 15.55
N TYR A 18 -20.39 26.62 16.54
CA TYR A 18 -19.95 25.52 17.42
C TYR A 18 -20.61 24.18 17.09
N ARG A 19 -21.42 24.12 16.02
CA ARG A 19 -22.02 22.85 15.57
C ARG A 19 -20.97 22.02 14.85
N ASP A 20 -20.86 20.76 15.22
CA ASP A 20 -19.98 19.81 14.54
C ASP A 20 -20.38 19.59 13.07
N ALA A 21 -19.39 19.36 12.21
CA ALA A 21 -19.62 19.01 10.82
C ALA A 21 -20.32 17.65 10.68
N ILE A 22 -20.11 16.74 11.63
CA ILE A 22 -20.69 15.39 11.64
C ILE A 22 -21.98 15.39 12.46
N VAL A 23 -23.08 14.99 11.84
CA VAL A 23 -24.35 14.73 12.53
C VAL A 23 -24.36 13.30 13.06
N ILE A 24 -24.45 13.14 14.37
CA ILE A 24 -24.59 11.83 15.00
C ILE A 24 -26.06 11.37 14.92
N PRO A 25 -26.35 10.22 14.30
CA PRO A 25 -27.70 9.67 14.28
C PRO A 25 -28.23 9.39 15.69
N ALA A 26 -29.54 9.50 15.88
CA ALA A 26 -30.17 9.23 17.17
C ALA A 26 -29.91 7.78 17.63
N ILE A 27 -29.37 7.64 18.84
CA ILE A 27 -29.13 6.35 19.48
C ILE A 27 -30.31 6.06 20.41
N LEU A 28 -31.11 5.04 20.06
CA LEU A 28 -32.31 4.65 20.82
C LEU A 28 -32.01 3.68 21.97
N ALA A 29 -30.75 3.29 22.15
CA ALA A 29 -30.35 2.39 23.21
C ALA A 29 -30.34 3.12 24.56
N GLU A 30 -31.10 2.59 25.53
CA GLU A 30 -31.08 3.06 26.91
C GLU A 30 -29.68 2.85 27.53
N ASN A 31 -29.17 3.85 28.24
CA ASN A 31 -27.88 3.83 28.93
C ASN A 31 -26.67 3.51 28.02
N PHE A 32 -26.70 3.98 26.77
CA PHE A 32 -25.54 3.87 25.88
C PHE A 32 -24.36 4.69 26.41
N GLU A 33 -23.24 4.02 26.67
CA GLU A 33 -21.96 4.64 27.00
C GLU A 33 -20.86 4.12 26.08
N LEU A 34 -20.07 5.05 25.55
CA LEU A 34 -18.90 4.72 24.75
C LEU A 34 -17.78 4.23 25.67
N LYS A 35 -17.25 3.03 25.41
CA LYS A 35 -16.17 2.47 26.22
C LYS A 35 -14.89 3.31 26.08
N VAL A 36 -14.32 3.73 27.21
CA VAL A 36 -13.03 4.47 27.25
C VAL A 36 -11.90 3.72 26.53
N GLY A 37 -11.85 2.40 26.66
CA GLY A 37 -10.84 1.59 25.95
C GLY A 37 -10.96 1.65 24.42
N LEU A 38 -12.17 1.84 23.89
CA LEU A 38 -12.37 2.04 22.45
C LEU A 38 -11.86 3.43 22.02
N LEU A 39 -12.11 4.46 22.83
CA LEU A 39 -11.59 5.80 22.58
C LEU A 39 -10.05 5.81 22.59
N GLN A 40 -9.42 5.18 23.59
CA GLN A 40 -7.96 5.04 23.68
C GLN A 40 -7.36 4.34 22.46
N LEU A 41 -8.03 3.27 21.97
CA LEU A 41 -7.60 2.58 20.76
C LEU A 41 -7.65 3.49 19.56
N VAL A 42 -8.76 4.22 19.35
CA VAL A 42 -8.90 5.16 18.22
C VAL A 42 -7.84 6.28 18.28
N THR A 43 -7.55 6.81 19.46
CA THR A 43 -6.53 7.86 19.64
C THR A 43 -5.09 7.33 19.54
N SER A 44 -4.87 6.02 19.57
CA SER A 44 -3.50 5.45 19.56
C SER A 44 -2.83 5.45 18.18
N SER A 45 -3.59 5.66 17.10
CA SER A 45 -3.07 5.71 15.72
C SER A 45 -3.86 6.73 14.92
N GLN A 46 -3.68 8.01 15.26
CA GLN A 46 -4.39 9.10 14.59
C GLN A 46 -3.81 9.39 13.21
N PHE A 47 -4.70 9.69 12.26
CA PHE A 47 -4.34 10.14 10.94
C PHE A 47 -4.05 11.64 10.97
N HIS A 48 -2.83 12.01 10.58
CA HIS A 48 -2.37 13.40 10.63
C HIS A 48 -2.64 14.14 9.31
N GLY A 49 -2.68 13.40 8.20
CA GLY A 49 -2.80 13.95 6.86
C GLY A 49 -1.46 14.36 6.26
N PHE A 50 -0.36 13.71 6.66
CA PHE A 50 0.94 13.89 6.00
C PHE A 50 0.95 13.24 4.60
N GLU A 51 1.87 13.65 3.72
CA GLU A 51 2.00 13.08 2.37
C GLU A 51 2.29 11.57 2.37
N ARG A 52 2.97 11.08 3.42
CA ARG A 52 3.28 9.66 3.61
C ARG A 52 2.13 8.87 4.22
N ASP A 53 1.11 9.54 4.77
CA ASP A 53 0.00 8.85 5.40
C ASP A 53 -0.92 8.28 4.32
N ASP A 54 -1.36 7.04 4.49
CA ASP A 54 -2.31 6.41 3.58
C ASP A 54 -3.73 6.47 4.18
N PRO A 55 -4.66 7.25 3.58
CA PRO A 55 -6.03 7.35 4.07
C PRO A 55 -6.80 6.03 3.96
N HIS A 56 -6.48 5.14 3.01
CA HIS A 56 -7.11 3.83 2.90
C HIS A 56 -6.75 2.93 4.08
N ASP A 57 -5.47 2.92 4.47
CA ASP A 57 -5.00 2.14 5.62
C ASP A 57 -5.61 2.66 6.93
N HIS A 58 -5.73 3.98 7.08
CA HIS A 58 -6.43 4.58 8.21
C HIS A 58 -7.88 4.11 8.31
N ILE A 59 -8.66 4.23 7.22
CA ILE A 59 -10.07 3.80 7.21
C ILE A 59 -10.20 2.29 7.49
N ARG A 60 -9.31 1.47 6.93
CA ARG A 60 -9.30 0.02 7.17
C ARG A 60 -9.03 -0.31 8.64
N TRP A 61 -8.04 0.33 9.25
CA TRP A 61 -7.70 0.15 10.65
C TRP A 61 -8.82 0.65 11.57
N PHE A 62 -9.37 1.83 11.29
CA PHE A 62 -10.49 2.41 12.04
C PHE A 62 -11.73 1.50 12.00
N ASN A 63 -12.08 1.00 10.82
CA ASN A 63 -13.17 0.03 10.66
C ASN A 63 -12.93 -1.26 11.47
N LYS A 64 -11.68 -1.73 11.52
CA LYS A 64 -11.31 -2.93 12.31
C LYS A 64 -11.56 -2.71 13.79
N ILE A 65 -11.13 -1.57 14.35
CA ILE A 65 -11.28 -1.25 15.77
C ILE A 65 -12.74 -1.02 16.15
N THR A 66 -13.48 -0.24 15.36
CA THR A 66 -14.90 0.04 15.61
C THR A 66 -15.77 -1.21 15.46
N SER A 67 -15.32 -2.23 14.72
CA SER A 67 -16.00 -3.52 14.60
C SER A 67 -15.76 -4.45 15.79
N MET A 68 -14.70 -4.24 16.60
CA MET A 68 -14.40 -5.10 17.75
C MET A 68 -15.47 -5.05 18.84
N HIS A 69 -16.17 -3.92 18.95
CA HIS A 69 -17.19 -3.70 19.96
C HIS A 69 -18.55 -3.54 19.30
N LYS A 70 -19.45 -4.51 19.52
CA LYS A 70 -20.85 -4.40 19.13
C LYS A 70 -21.67 -3.93 20.32
N TYR A 71 -22.46 -2.90 20.11
CA TYR A 71 -23.40 -2.38 21.10
C TYR A 71 -24.81 -2.81 20.69
N LYS A 72 -25.58 -3.32 21.66
CA LYS A 72 -26.95 -3.76 21.41
C LYS A 72 -27.81 -2.56 21.03
N ASN A 73 -28.57 -2.67 19.95
CA ASN A 73 -29.49 -1.63 19.46
C ASN A 73 -28.83 -0.28 19.09
N VAL A 74 -27.52 -0.27 18.80
CA VAL A 74 -26.82 0.93 18.32
C VAL A 74 -26.28 0.66 16.91
N PRO A 75 -26.63 1.48 15.91
CA PRO A 75 -26.06 1.38 14.58
C PRO A 75 -24.54 1.55 14.62
N ASN A 76 -23.79 0.67 13.94
CA ASN A 76 -22.33 0.76 13.90
C ASN A 76 -21.85 2.07 13.26
N ASP A 77 -22.57 2.57 12.26
CA ASP A 77 -22.25 3.85 11.61
C ASP A 77 -22.37 5.03 12.57
N ALA A 78 -23.32 5.02 13.52
CA ALA A 78 -23.41 6.07 14.53
C ALA A 78 -22.17 6.08 15.44
N ILE A 79 -21.66 4.92 15.82
CA ILE A 79 -20.43 4.77 16.60
C ILE A 79 -19.22 5.25 15.82
N LYS A 80 -19.13 4.90 14.53
CA LYS A 80 -18.05 5.34 13.64
C LYS A 80 -18.04 6.86 13.48
N LEU A 81 -19.19 7.46 13.18
CA LEU A 81 -19.34 8.91 13.05
C LEU A 81 -18.94 9.63 14.34
N MET A 82 -19.33 9.11 15.50
CA MET A 82 -18.97 9.67 16.82
C MET A 82 -17.47 9.59 17.11
N LEU A 83 -16.82 8.51 16.69
CA LEU A 83 -15.40 8.26 16.97
C LEU A 83 -14.44 8.86 15.95
N PHE A 84 -14.91 9.19 14.75
CA PHE A 84 -14.00 9.52 13.65
C PHE A 84 -13.17 10.77 13.92
N SER A 85 -13.75 11.81 14.54
CA SER A 85 -13.02 13.05 14.89
C SER A 85 -11.83 12.79 15.82
N PHE A 86 -11.96 11.85 16.76
CA PHE A 86 -10.89 11.43 17.66
C PHE A 86 -9.77 10.65 16.96
N SER A 87 -10.05 10.11 15.78
CA SER A 87 -9.07 9.41 14.94
C SER A 87 -8.20 10.37 14.12
N LEU A 88 -8.48 11.68 14.13
CA LEU A 88 -7.79 12.68 13.33
C LEU A 88 -6.89 13.57 14.19
N GLU A 89 -5.78 14.01 13.61
CA GLU A 89 -4.84 14.98 14.16
C GLU A 89 -4.30 15.89 13.05
N GLY A 90 -3.62 16.98 13.41
CA GLY A 90 -2.92 17.85 12.46
C GLY A 90 -3.83 18.37 11.35
N ALA A 91 -3.36 18.24 10.10
CA ALA A 91 -4.07 18.71 8.91
C ALA A 91 -5.42 18.01 8.73
N ALA A 92 -5.53 16.74 9.12
CA ALA A 92 -6.78 16.01 9.03
C ALA A 92 -7.86 16.51 9.98
N ARG A 93 -7.48 16.85 11.22
CA ARG A 93 -8.40 17.48 12.17
C ARG A 93 -8.84 18.86 11.67
N THR A 94 -7.89 19.67 11.20
CA THR A 94 -8.19 21.00 10.65
C THR A 94 -9.09 20.94 9.41
N TRP A 95 -9.01 19.89 8.59
CA TRP A 95 -9.94 19.68 7.49
C TRP A 95 -11.38 19.52 8.01
N LEU A 96 -11.59 18.62 8.97
CA LEU A 96 -12.92 18.35 9.51
C LEU A 96 -13.54 19.58 10.20
N GLU A 97 -12.73 20.36 10.92
CA GLU A 97 -13.16 21.59 11.61
C GLU A 97 -13.54 22.72 10.63
N LYS A 98 -13.08 22.67 9.37
CA LYS A 98 -13.41 23.66 8.34
C LYS A 98 -14.68 23.32 7.56
N GLU A 99 -15.17 22.09 7.67
CA GLU A 99 -16.41 21.69 7.01
C GLU A 99 -17.61 22.44 7.62
N PRO A 100 -18.64 22.76 6.81
CA PRO A 100 -19.83 23.40 7.34
C PRO A 100 -20.52 22.55 8.44
N PRO A 101 -21.19 23.20 9.41
CA PRO A 101 -22.06 22.50 10.35
C PRO A 101 -23.03 21.54 9.69
N CYS A 102 -23.21 20.37 10.28
CA CYS A 102 -24.16 19.35 9.83
C CYS A 102 -23.97 18.90 8.37
N PHE A 103 -22.76 18.98 7.83
CA PHE A 103 -22.47 18.65 6.43
C PHE A 103 -22.36 17.14 6.15
N ILE A 104 -22.09 16.34 7.19
CA ILE A 104 -21.86 14.89 7.08
C ILE A 104 -22.94 14.17 7.87
N HIS A 105 -23.76 13.36 7.18
CA HIS A 105 -24.89 12.65 7.80
C HIS A 105 -24.73 11.12 7.86
N THR A 106 -23.86 10.55 7.04
CA THR A 106 -23.66 9.10 6.95
C THR A 106 -22.18 8.75 6.93
N TRP A 107 -21.86 7.52 7.32
CA TRP A 107 -20.48 7.03 7.27
C TRP A 107 -19.91 7.01 5.84
N GLU A 108 -20.75 6.67 4.85
CA GLU A 108 -20.37 6.66 3.44
C GLU A 108 -20.05 8.07 2.92
N ASP A 109 -20.86 9.07 3.28
CA ASP A 109 -20.61 10.46 2.90
C ASP A 109 -19.33 11.00 3.55
N LEU A 110 -19.09 10.66 4.82
CA LEU A 110 -17.83 10.97 5.51
C LEU A 110 -16.62 10.40 4.77
N ILE A 111 -16.63 9.09 4.47
CA ILE A 111 -15.54 8.44 3.73
C ILE A 111 -15.34 9.13 2.39
N SER A 112 -16.41 9.34 1.62
CA SER A 112 -16.31 9.94 0.28
C SER A 112 -15.62 11.31 0.34
N LYS A 113 -16.01 12.19 1.27
CA LYS A 113 -15.38 13.52 1.42
C LYS A 113 -13.92 13.40 1.89
N PHE A 114 -13.66 12.56 2.89
CA PHE A 114 -12.31 12.32 3.41
C PHE A 114 -11.37 11.83 2.29
N MET A 115 -11.81 10.84 1.51
CA MET A 115 -11.04 10.29 0.39
C MET A 115 -10.83 11.32 -0.71
N ASN A 116 -11.86 12.10 -1.07
CA ASN A 116 -11.71 13.16 -2.07
C ASN A 116 -10.71 14.24 -1.65
N TYR A 117 -10.59 14.52 -0.35
CA TYR A 117 -9.64 15.51 0.16
C TYR A 117 -8.21 14.98 0.28
N PHE A 118 -8.03 13.81 0.91
CA PHE A 118 -6.68 13.26 1.20
C PHE A 118 -6.13 12.38 0.07
N PHE A 119 -7.00 11.84 -0.78
CA PHE A 119 -6.65 11.00 -1.93
C PHE A 119 -7.44 11.40 -3.20
N PRO A 120 -7.28 12.65 -3.68
CA PRO A 120 -8.03 13.14 -4.84
C PRO A 120 -7.70 12.33 -6.09
N LEU A 121 -8.61 12.36 -7.07
CA LEU A 121 -8.46 11.66 -8.35
C LEU A 121 -7.15 12.01 -9.07
N SER A 122 -6.63 13.23 -8.91
CA SER A 122 -5.33 13.63 -9.44
C SER A 122 -4.18 12.78 -8.90
N LYS A 123 -4.19 12.41 -7.62
CA LYS A 123 -3.20 11.46 -7.05
C LYS A 123 -3.33 10.10 -7.69
N THR A 124 -4.56 9.59 -7.86
CA THR A 124 -4.80 8.32 -8.58
C THR A 124 -4.25 8.37 -10.01
N THR A 125 -4.49 9.45 -10.75
CA THR A 125 -3.97 9.64 -12.11
C THR A 125 -2.44 9.70 -12.13
N ASN A 126 -1.82 10.43 -11.19
CA ASN A 126 -0.37 10.52 -11.09
C ASN A 126 0.25 9.15 -10.78
N LEU A 127 -0.30 8.40 -9.82
CA LEU A 127 0.18 7.06 -9.49
C LEU A 127 0.02 6.10 -10.67
N LYS A 128 -1.08 6.18 -11.43
CA LYS A 128 -1.23 5.40 -12.68
C LYS A 128 -0.15 5.76 -13.69
N ASN A 129 0.16 7.03 -13.86
CA ASN A 129 1.23 7.47 -14.75
C ASN A 129 2.61 6.99 -14.25
N ASP A 130 2.86 7.02 -12.94
CA ASP A 130 4.11 6.53 -12.35
C ASP A 130 4.27 5.03 -12.55
N ILE A 131 3.18 4.25 -12.49
CA ILE A 131 3.18 2.82 -12.81
C ILE A 131 3.48 2.60 -14.30
N ILE A 132 2.78 3.30 -15.19
CA ILE A 132 2.93 3.14 -16.65
C ILE A 132 4.34 3.53 -17.13
N ASN A 133 4.90 4.60 -16.58
CA ASN A 133 6.20 5.12 -16.94
C ASN A 133 7.31 4.63 -16.01
N PHE A 134 7.06 3.60 -15.22
CA PHE A 134 8.03 3.05 -14.30
C PHE A 134 9.28 2.59 -15.07
N GLN A 135 10.45 2.89 -14.53
CA GLN A 135 11.74 2.52 -15.10
C GLN A 135 12.72 2.19 -13.98
N GLN A 136 13.47 1.10 -14.15
CA GLN A 136 14.58 0.76 -13.28
C GLN A 136 15.64 1.85 -13.33
N LYS A 137 16.07 2.36 -12.17
CA LYS A 137 17.18 3.31 -12.12
C LYS A 137 18.52 2.61 -12.30
N PHE A 138 19.51 3.33 -12.84
CA PHE A 138 20.85 2.77 -13.14
C PHE A 138 21.59 2.23 -11.91
N ASP A 139 21.33 2.77 -10.72
CA ASP A 139 21.96 2.39 -9.46
C ASP A 139 21.16 1.39 -8.62
N GLU A 140 19.90 1.11 -9.01
CA GLU A 140 19.01 0.18 -8.33
C GLU A 140 19.30 -1.28 -8.72
N THR A 141 19.32 -2.14 -7.71
CA THR A 141 19.30 -3.58 -7.92
C THR A 141 17.90 -4.05 -8.31
N PHE A 142 17.81 -5.20 -8.99
CA PHE A 142 16.51 -5.81 -9.33
C PHE A 142 15.57 -5.98 -8.13
N SER A 143 16.11 -6.31 -6.95
CA SER A 143 15.33 -6.46 -5.72
C SER A 143 14.69 -5.14 -5.29
N GLU A 144 15.49 -4.07 -5.25
CA GLU A 144 15.02 -2.71 -4.94
C GLU A 144 13.99 -2.23 -5.95
N THR A 145 14.23 -2.44 -7.26
CA THR A 145 13.28 -2.07 -8.31
C THR A 145 11.96 -2.83 -8.19
N TRP A 146 12.00 -4.14 -7.89
CA TRP A 146 10.77 -4.91 -7.66
C TRP A 146 10.00 -4.44 -6.43
N ASP A 147 10.70 -4.11 -5.34
CA ASP A 147 10.07 -3.55 -4.15
C ASP A 147 9.44 -2.19 -4.42
N CYS A 148 10.14 -1.29 -5.12
CA CYS A 148 9.60 0.00 -5.56
C CYS A 148 8.36 -0.14 -6.44
N PHE A 149 8.37 -1.07 -7.40
CA PHE A 149 7.21 -1.32 -8.26
C PHE A 149 6.00 -1.81 -7.45
N LYS A 150 6.19 -2.78 -6.56
CA LYS A 150 5.11 -3.27 -5.68
C LYS A 150 4.57 -2.15 -4.79
N ASP A 151 5.42 -1.25 -4.31
CA ASP A 151 4.99 -0.12 -3.49
C ASP A 151 4.14 0.89 -4.27
N LEU A 152 4.44 1.12 -5.56
CA LEU A 152 3.57 1.92 -6.43
C LEU A 152 2.20 1.27 -6.63
N ILE A 153 2.17 -0.05 -6.88
CA ILE A 153 0.93 -0.82 -7.01
C ILE A 153 0.10 -0.73 -5.72
N ARG A 154 0.73 -0.88 -4.55
CA ARG A 154 0.07 -0.79 -3.23
C ARG A 154 -0.54 0.58 -2.97
N LYS A 155 0.15 1.66 -3.35
CA LYS A 155 -0.33 3.05 -3.19
C LYS A 155 -1.56 3.36 -4.06
N CYS A 156 -1.83 2.58 -5.10
CA CYS A 156 -2.96 2.79 -5.99
C CYS A 156 -3.83 1.53 -6.11
N PRO A 157 -4.51 1.06 -5.04
CA PRO A 157 -5.26 -0.20 -5.07
C PRO A 157 -6.41 -0.20 -6.10
N HIS A 158 -6.86 0.98 -6.53
CA HIS A 158 -7.87 1.17 -7.57
C HIS A 158 -7.27 1.37 -8.97
N HIS A 159 -6.06 0.85 -9.23
CA HIS A 159 -5.35 1.06 -10.49
C HIS A 159 -6.00 0.39 -11.72
N SER A 160 -6.84 -0.63 -11.51
CA SER A 160 -7.52 -1.42 -12.57
C SER A 160 -6.61 -2.22 -13.53
N PHE A 161 -5.28 -2.09 -13.44
CA PHE A 161 -4.34 -2.94 -14.16
C PHE A 161 -4.46 -4.43 -13.82
N SER A 162 -4.53 -5.28 -14.85
CA SER A 162 -4.50 -6.73 -14.71
C SER A 162 -3.10 -7.21 -14.27
N GLU A 163 -3.01 -8.41 -13.70
CA GLU A 163 -1.73 -9.02 -13.31
C GLU A 163 -0.77 -9.13 -14.51
N LEU A 164 -1.28 -9.53 -15.68
CA LEU A 164 -0.51 -9.58 -16.91
C LEU A 164 0.04 -8.20 -17.31
N TYR A 165 -0.78 -7.15 -17.23
CA TYR A 165 -0.33 -5.79 -17.55
C TYR A 165 0.74 -5.30 -16.57
N GLN A 166 0.62 -5.64 -15.28
CA GLN A 166 1.64 -5.31 -14.28
C GLN A 166 2.97 -6.00 -14.58
N ILE A 167 2.95 -7.30 -14.94
CA ILE A 167 4.14 -8.07 -15.30
C ILE A 167 4.79 -7.49 -16.56
N ASP A 168 4.01 -7.22 -17.60
CA ASP A 168 4.49 -6.63 -18.85
C ASP A 168 5.14 -5.26 -18.61
N THR A 169 4.45 -4.38 -17.87
CA THR A 169 4.97 -3.05 -17.51
C THR A 169 6.28 -3.16 -16.73
N PHE A 170 6.32 -4.02 -15.71
CA PHE A 170 7.53 -4.25 -14.93
C PHE A 170 8.66 -4.80 -15.80
N TYR A 171 8.42 -5.83 -16.60
CA TYR A 171 9.44 -6.42 -17.48
C TYR A 171 10.04 -5.38 -18.44
N ASN A 172 9.19 -4.59 -19.11
CA ASN A 172 9.60 -3.57 -20.06
C ASN A 172 10.33 -2.38 -19.40
N SER A 173 10.17 -2.19 -18.09
CA SER A 173 10.85 -1.15 -17.30
C SER A 173 12.30 -1.50 -16.92
N LEU A 174 12.67 -2.79 -17.01
CA LEU A 174 13.96 -3.29 -16.55
C LEU A 174 15.10 -2.97 -17.52
N THR A 175 16.32 -3.01 -16.99
CA THR A 175 17.52 -3.03 -17.82
C THR A 175 17.57 -4.29 -18.67
N GLN A 176 18.23 -4.21 -19.84
CA GLN A 176 18.40 -5.37 -20.74
C GLN A 176 19.04 -6.55 -20.01
N SER A 177 20.02 -6.30 -19.13
CA SER A 177 20.68 -7.35 -18.36
C SER A 177 19.72 -8.09 -17.42
N ASP A 178 18.76 -7.40 -16.80
CA ASP A 178 17.79 -8.03 -15.92
C ASP A 178 16.71 -8.78 -16.71
N GLN A 179 16.31 -8.26 -17.89
CA GLN A 179 15.43 -8.97 -18.83
C GLN A 179 16.06 -10.27 -19.32
N ASP A 180 17.33 -10.24 -19.74
CA ASP A 180 18.05 -11.42 -20.23
C ASP A 180 18.15 -12.51 -19.15
N LEU A 181 18.39 -12.12 -17.89
CA LEU A 181 18.42 -13.07 -16.79
C LEU A 181 17.05 -13.70 -16.53
N LEU A 182 15.98 -12.90 -16.58
CA LEU A 182 14.62 -13.42 -16.44
C LEU A 182 14.29 -14.42 -17.56
N ASN A 183 14.65 -14.08 -18.80
CA ASN A 183 14.41 -14.94 -19.96
C ASN A 183 15.19 -16.26 -19.89
N ALA A 184 16.44 -16.22 -19.41
CA ALA A 184 17.25 -17.42 -19.21
C ALA A 184 16.61 -18.37 -18.19
N VAL A 185 16.06 -17.84 -17.08
CA VAL A 185 15.36 -18.64 -16.06
C VAL A 185 14.02 -19.18 -16.59
N ALA A 186 13.32 -18.39 -17.41
CA ALA A 186 12.06 -18.81 -18.03
C ALA A 186 12.24 -19.84 -19.16
N GLY A 187 13.46 -20.05 -19.67
CA GLY A 187 13.72 -20.89 -20.83
C GLY A 187 13.24 -20.27 -22.16
N GLY A 188 13.09 -18.94 -22.20
CA GLY A 188 12.50 -18.20 -23.31
C GLY A 188 12.05 -16.80 -22.87
N ASN A 189 11.28 -16.09 -23.69
CA ASN A 189 10.72 -14.80 -23.28
C ASN A 189 9.77 -14.99 -22.09
N LEU A 190 10.02 -14.32 -20.96
CA LEU A 190 9.21 -14.36 -19.75
C LEU A 190 7.73 -14.06 -20.03
N LEU A 191 7.44 -13.15 -20.96
CA LEU A 191 6.07 -12.75 -21.31
C LEU A 191 5.27 -13.85 -22.03
N ASN A 192 5.92 -14.94 -22.45
CA ASN A 192 5.25 -16.13 -22.98
C ASN A 192 4.81 -17.12 -21.87
N CYS A 193 5.27 -16.92 -20.63
CA CYS A 193 4.87 -17.74 -19.49
C CYS A 193 3.46 -17.36 -19.01
N THR A 194 2.86 -18.21 -18.18
CA THR A 194 1.64 -17.83 -17.45
C THR A 194 1.95 -16.70 -16.45
N PRO A 195 1.00 -15.80 -16.12
CA PRO A 195 1.23 -14.74 -15.14
C PRO A 195 1.75 -15.26 -13.80
N ARG A 196 1.23 -16.41 -13.34
CA ARG A 196 1.67 -17.08 -12.12
C ARG A 196 3.14 -17.51 -12.16
N ASP A 197 3.56 -18.11 -13.26
CA ASP A 197 4.95 -18.57 -13.42
C ASP A 197 5.90 -17.38 -13.53
N ALA A 198 5.52 -16.36 -14.32
CA ALA A 198 6.30 -15.14 -14.46
C ALA A 198 6.50 -14.42 -13.12
N LEU A 199 5.44 -14.27 -12.30
CA LEU A 199 5.57 -13.72 -10.95
C LEU A 199 6.46 -14.56 -10.05
N THR A 200 6.36 -15.89 -10.14
CA THR A 200 7.22 -16.79 -9.35
C THR A 200 8.69 -16.58 -9.71
N ILE A 201 9.01 -16.45 -10.99
CA ILE A 201 10.38 -16.18 -11.47
C ILE A 201 10.88 -14.81 -10.98
N ILE A 202 10.07 -13.76 -11.15
CA ILE A 202 10.38 -12.40 -10.67
C ILE A 202 10.65 -12.40 -9.16
N GLU A 203 9.75 -13.01 -8.38
CA GLU A 203 9.91 -13.10 -6.93
C GLU A 203 11.18 -13.84 -6.54
N ASN A 204 11.47 -14.97 -7.19
CA ASN A 204 12.67 -15.75 -6.89
C ASN A 204 13.93 -14.95 -7.18
N LYS A 205 13.99 -14.25 -8.32
CA LYS A 205 15.12 -13.36 -8.65
C LYS A 205 15.26 -12.22 -7.63
N SER A 206 14.16 -11.64 -7.17
CA SER A 206 14.20 -10.56 -6.15
C SER A 206 14.78 -11.00 -4.81
N LYS A 207 14.74 -12.30 -4.50
CA LYS A 207 15.28 -12.90 -3.26
C LYS A 207 16.76 -13.27 -3.38
N VAL A 208 17.30 -13.36 -4.60
CA VAL A 208 18.72 -13.69 -4.82
C VAL A 208 19.57 -12.48 -4.40
N ARG A 209 20.26 -12.60 -3.27
CA ARG A 209 21.23 -11.60 -2.83
C ARG A 209 22.47 -11.66 -3.74
N THR A 210 22.58 -10.74 -4.68
CA THR A 210 23.84 -10.51 -5.39
C THR A 210 24.79 -9.72 -4.48
N SER A 211 25.84 -10.35 -3.95
CA SER A 211 26.89 -9.61 -3.26
C SER A 211 27.61 -8.74 -4.29
N ARG A 212 27.54 -7.41 -4.14
CA ARG A 212 28.38 -6.47 -4.91
C ARG A 212 29.84 -6.71 -4.52
N ASN A 213 30.55 -7.54 -5.28
CA ASN A 213 32.01 -7.50 -5.27
C ASN A 213 32.39 -6.16 -5.90
N LYS A 214 32.82 -5.21 -5.06
CA LYS A 214 33.48 -3.99 -5.55
C LYS A 214 34.69 -4.41 -6.39
N PRO A 215 34.86 -3.91 -7.63
CA PRO A 215 36.12 -4.13 -8.32
C PRO A 215 37.21 -3.38 -7.56
N VAL A 216 38.05 -4.11 -6.85
CA VAL A 216 39.32 -3.59 -6.37
C VAL A 216 40.16 -3.35 -7.62
N VAL A 217 40.34 -2.08 -7.99
CA VAL A 217 41.36 -1.68 -8.95
C VAL A 217 42.71 -1.99 -8.30
N SER A 218 43.20 -3.21 -8.51
CA SER A 218 44.55 -3.60 -8.16
C SER A 218 45.46 -3.23 -9.33
N LYS A 219 46.41 -2.35 -9.02
CA LYS A 219 47.48 -1.93 -9.92
C LYS A 219 48.27 -3.17 -10.31
N VAL A 220 48.27 -3.50 -11.60
CA VAL A 220 48.94 -4.67 -12.18
C VAL A 220 50.44 -4.55 -11.98
N ASN A 221 51.02 -5.47 -11.21
CA ASN A 221 52.43 -5.86 -11.37
C ASN A 221 52.45 -7.32 -11.79
N THR A 222 53.01 -7.54 -12.97
CA THR A 222 53.28 -8.81 -13.63
C THR A 222 54.15 -9.74 -12.78
N THR A 223 53.68 -10.96 -12.50
CA THR A 223 54.49 -12.18 -12.62
C THR A 223 53.62 -13.44 -12.59
N THR A 224 53.97 -14.36 -13.48
CA THR A 224 53.34 -15.62 -13.87
C THR A 224 53.34 -16.68 -12.76
N SER A 225 52.22 -17.41 -12.58
CA SER A 225 52.13 -18.90 -12.74
C SER A 225 50.89 -19.50 -12.05
N SER A 226 50.03 -20.09 -12.89
CA SER A 226 49.10 -21.22 -12.70
C SER A 226 48.64 -21.66 -11.30
N SER A 227 47.32 -21.62 -11.10
CA SER A 227 46.60 -22.75 -10.51
C SER A 227 45.10 -22.67 -10.83
N SER A 228 44.63 -23.64 -11.61
CA SER A 228 43.24 -23.93 -11.93
C SER A 228 42.43 -24.27 -10.67
N LEU A 229 41.25 -23.65 -10.50
CA LEU A 229 40.25 -24.12 -9.55
C LEU A 229 39.03 -24.68 -10.30
N SER A 230 38.98 -26.01 -10.30
CA SER A 230 37.83 -26.86 -10.62
C SER A 230 36.69 -26.58 -9.64
N LEU A 231 35.45 -26.53 -10.14
CA LEU A 231 34.25 -26.64 -9.30
C LEU A 231 33.53 -27.93 -9.65
N ASP A 232 33.49 -28.82 -8.65
CA ASP A 232 32.91 -30.15 -8.68
C ASP A 232 31.39 -30.09 -8.93
N ILE A 233 30.95 -30.80 -9.96
CA ILE A 233 29.56 -31.24 -10.11
C ILE A 233 29.54 -32.72 -9.74
N SER A 234 29.02 -33.05 -8.56
CA SER A 234 28.79 -34.44 -8.17
C SER A 234 27.35 -34.67 -7.70
N ALA A 235 26.78 -35.72 -8.29
CA ALA A 235 25.67 -36.56 -7.84
C ALA A 235 24.23 -36.14 -8.21
N LEU A 236 23.71 -36.76 -9.28
CA LEU A 236 22.62 -37.75 -9.15
C LEU A 236 22.40 -38.50 -10.48
N THR A 237 23.18 -39.54 -10.73
CA THR A 237 22.76 -40.71 -11.52
C THR A 237 23.65 -41.88 -11.13
N ASP A 238 23.15 -42.78 -10.28
CA ASP A 238 23.22 -44.22 -10.57
C ASP A 238 22.42 -45.01 -9.52
N MET A 239 21.58 -45.93 -9.99
CA MET A 239 21.52 -47.27 -9.47
C MET A 239 20.74 -48.15 -10.46
N GLY A 240 21.48 -48.99 -11.17
CA GLY A 240 21.07 -50.38 -11.33
C GLY A 240 21.18 -50.96 -12.73
N GLY A 241 22.42 -51.24 -13.15
CA GLY A 241 22.72 -52.21 -14.22
C GLY A 241 22.09 -53.59 -13.93
N SER A 242 21.65 -54.30 -14.98
CA SER A 242 22.44 -55.31 -15.71
C SER A 242 21.90 -56.72 -15.47
N LYS A 243 21.52 -57.41 -16.54
CA LYS A 243 22.23 -58.61 -17.00
C LYS A 243 21.70 -59.14 -18.33
N SER A 244 22.67 -59.46 -19.18
CA SER A 244 22.60 -60.15 -20.46
C SER A 244 22.13 -61.61 -20.40
N GLY A 245 21.75 -62.13 -21.57
CA GLY A 245 21.77 -63.55 -21.93
C GLY A 245 20.64 -63.86 -22.93
N SER A 246 20.84 -63.75 -24.25
CA SER A 246 21.51 -64.68 -25.19
C SER A 246 20.71 -65.95 -25.53
N ILE A 247 20.50 -66.13 -26.85
CA ILE A 247 20.22 -67.39 -27.60
C ILE A 247 18.76 -67.88 -27.45
N LEU A 248 17.95 -68.10 -28.49
CA LEU A 248 18.11 -68.53 -29.88
C LEU A 248 17.03 -67.84 -30.74
#